data_AF-A0A950X628-F1
#
_entry.id   AF-A0A950X628-F1
#
_cell.length_a   1.000
_cell.length_b   1.000
_cell.length_c   1.000
_cell.angle_alpha   90.00
_cell.angle_beta   90.00
_cell.angle_gamma   90.00
#
_symmetry.space_group_name_H-M   'P 1'
#
loop_
_entity.id
_entity.type
_entity.pdbx_description
1 polymer ?
#
loop_
_entity_poly.entity_id
_entity_poly.type
_entity_poly.pdbx_seq_one_letter_code
_entity_poly.pdbx_strand_id
1 'polypeptide(L)'
;MQRRFQISNRTFANADRFAVALVLLGIVWGIRQRYGLPTAPLLTPDSWGYLHPALAWLGSAGFQQTGGRAWFYPAILALTIKAGADFSWIVRLQQFLALAAVPLLWLSVRVWLSLYPTRSRLCHSVAVYFAAFASWIYLSNTTQIRFELTIQPEGVLAFFVLAYLVCALAYFRARWFSLHTRSAVLFGSGSFVLSYSILLLKPSWGFAILPSFILVAAGVFGSGSRALRFAPVALAGLVTAGLLAAPNLLGFKTDLGSRTFLPFTLVSIHAAQIVENAAKHQSENRGHALDESELKFYQELAQALNDARKAPLKCKTLGFAPDDIMYTKDFFGKFQAEQHLTDTELIHLCYAAYLRTWLQAPSLMLAKIGKEIGVFLSAPSTDFSAHSFKKQRALETAARFSLSPENLLAQARSREYLWNQSGYLAYLENLERVYREGWQVNCVNWLRYVAVVIAKLSSLIQLIFLASLAVVFSLTKFSPLRLPALGATVVIAAVYGNMLTVAVVHSLDLDRYRTSYTPALLVALVVLTAFLIAVLERARTSGNASVLDQPR
;
A
#
# COMPACT_ATOMS: atom_id res chain seq x y z
N MET A 1 -9.69 16.16 -42.95
CA MET A 1 -9.03 16.26 -41.63
C MET A 1 -8.49 14.92 -41.08
N GLN A 2 -8.33 13.86 -41.88
CA GLN A 2 -7.80 12.54 -41.44
C GLN A 2 -6.30 12.29 -41.77
N ARG A 3 -5.63 13.19 -42.50
CA ARG A 3 -4.25 12.97 -42.98
C ARG A 3 -3.10 13.40 -42.03
N ARG A 4 -3.38 13.94 -40.83
CA ARG A 4 -2.33 14.35 -39.86
C ARG A 4 -2.05 13.36 -38.71
N PHE A 5 -2.75 12.22 -38.64
CA PHE A 5 -2.53 11.19 -37.60
C PHE A 5 -1.47 10.13 -37.95
N GLN A 6 -0.86 10.19 -39.14
CA GLN A 6 0.22 9.29 -39.56
C GLN A 6 1.63 9.85 -39.29
N ILE A 7 1.87 10.49 -38.13
CA ILE A 7 3.24 10.58 -37.60
C ILE A 7 3.59 9.20 -37.02
N SER A 8 3.87 8.29 -37.97
CA SER A 8 4.69 7.08 -37.89
C SER A 8 4.74 6.34 -36.54
N ASN A 9 3.99 5.24 -36.44
CA ASN A 9 4.24 4.19 -35.45
C ASN A 9 5.70 3.66 -35.48
N ARG A 10 6.46 3.86 -36.57
CA ARG A 10 7.88 3.49 -36.65
C ARG A 10 8.80 4.38 -35.80
N THR A 11 8.43 5.63 -35.48
CA THR A 11 9.37 6.54 -34.78
C THR A 11 9.51 6.27 -33.29
N PHE A 12 8.52 5.62 -32.68
CA PHE A 12 8.58 5.21 -31.27
C PHE A 12 9.02 3.75 -31.11
N ALA A 13 8.97 2.96 -32.19
CA ALA A 13 9.22 1.52 -32.15
C ALA A 13 10.61 1.17 -31.62
N ASN A 14 11.64 1.95 -31.92
CA ASN A 14 13.00 1.68 -31.44
C ASN A 14 13.13 1.90 -29.93
N ALA A 15 12.59 3.02 -29.41
CA ALA A 15 12.58 3.27 -27.98
C ALA A 15 11.76 2.21 -27.22
N ASP A 16 10.61 1.82 -27.78
CA ASP A 16 9.77 0.76 -27.22
C ASP A 16 10.50 -0.59 -27.18
N ARG A 17 11.13 -1.02 -28.28
CA ARG A 17 11.89 -2.27 -28.36
C ARG A 17 13.04 -2.29 -27.36
N PHE A 18 13.82 -1.22 -27.30
CA PHE A 18 14.95 -1.12 -26.38
C PHE A 18 14.47 -1.15 -24.92
N ALA A 19 13.42 -0.40 -24.61
CA ALA A 19 12.92 -0.35 -23.25
C ALA A 19 12.24 -1.66 -22.82
N VAL A 20 11.55 -2.36 -23.72
CA VAL A 20 11.06 -3.73 -23.48
C VAL A 20 12.24 -4.68 -23.24
N ALA A 21 13.31 -4.61 -24.03
CA ALA A 21 14.50 -5.40 -23.79
C ALA A 21 15.10 -5.12 -22.40
N LEU A 22 15.19 -3.85 -21.98
CA LEU A 22 15.62 -3.49 -20.63
C LEU A 22 14.71 -4.06 -19.53
N VAL A 23 13.39 -4.06 -19.74
CA VAL A 23 12.44 -4.67 -18.79
C VAL A 23 12.64 -6.17 -18.71
N LEU A 24 12.79 -6.86 -19.84
CA LEU A 24 13.04 -8.30 -19.89
C LEU A 24 14.37 -8.67 -19.20
N LEU A 25 15.44 -7.90 -19.46
CA LEU A 25 16.71 -8.05 -18.76
C LEU A 25 16.55 -7.83 -17.25
N GLY A 26 15.74 -6.84 -16.86
CA GLY A 26 15.37 -6.61 -15.47
C GLY A 26 14.67 -7.83 -14.85
N ILE A 27 13.70 -8.43 -15.54
CA ILE A 27 12.99 -9.62 -15.08
C ILE A 27 13.95 -10.81 -14.93
N VAL A 28 14.83 -11.04 -15.92
CA VAL A 28 15.87 -12.09 -15.84
C VAL A 28 16.78 -11.85 -14.63
N TRP A 29 17.18 -10.60 -14.38
CA TRP A 29 17.93 -10.22 -13.18
C TRP A 29 17.12 -10.46 -11.89
N GLY A 30 15.83 -10.12 -11.89
CA GLY A 30 14.92 -10.35 -10.77
C GLY A 30 14.75 -11.83 -10.44
N ILE A 31 14.67 -12.70 -11.46
CA ILE A 31 14.67 -14.16 -11.31
C ILE A 31 15.99 -14.61 -10.70
N ARG A 32 17.13 -14.12 -11.22
CA ARG A 32 18.46 -14.44 -10.68
C ARG A 32 18.61 -14.04 -9.20
N GLN A 33 18.06 -12.89 -8.79
CA GLN A 33 18.06 -12.44 -7.39
C GLN A 33 17.23 -13.34 -6.46
N ARG A 34 16.23 -14.03 -7.01
CA ARG A 34 15.37 -14.98 -6.29
C ARG A 34 15.87 -16.41 -6.34
N TYR A 35 16.78 -16.69 -7.27
CA TYR A 35 17.41 -17.99 -7.42
C TYR A 35 18.26 -18.33 -6.21
N GLY A 36 18.04 -19.51 -5.62
CA GLY A 36 18.75 -19.96 -4.42
C GLY A 36 18.26 -19.33 -3.10
N LEU A 37 17.20 -18.52 -3.12
CA LEU A 37 16.54 -18.10 -1.88
C LEU A 37 15.77 -19.26 -1.26
N PRO A 38 15.57 -19.26 0.08
CA PRO A 38 14.79 -20.28 0.76
C PRO A 38 13.40 -20.41 0.16
N THR A 39 12.99 -21.65 -0.10
CA THR A 39 11.64 -21.95 -0.55
C THR A 39 10.67 -22.14 0.61
N ALA A 40 11.18 -22.42 1.82
CA ALA A 40 10.34 -22.48 3.02
C ALA A 40 9.94 -21.05 3.44
N PRO A 41 8.64 -20.74 3.58
CA PRO A 41 8.20 -19.41 3.96
C PRO A 41 8.62 -19.10 5.40
N LEU A 42 9.20 -17.93 5.59
CA LEU A 42 9.72 -17.46 6.87
C LEU A 42 8.58 -16.98 7.78
N LEU A 43 8.69 -17.33 9.06
CA LEU A 43 7.80 -16.83 10.09
C LEU A 43 8.18 -15.42 10.52
N THR A 44 7.14 -14.66 10.87
CA THR A 44 7.19 -13.34 11.50
C THR A 44 6.18 -13.35 12.66
N PRO A 45 6.22 -12.37 13.60
CA PRO A 45 5.26 -12.32 14.70
C PRO A 45 3.79 -12.36 14.24
N ASP A 46 3.50 -11.79 13.06
CA ASP A 46 2.15 -11.75 12.48
C ASP A 46 1.76 -12.99 11.68
N SER A 47 2.70 -13.89 11.37
CA SER A 47 2.48 -14.98 10.43
C SER A 47 1.35 -15.91 10.88
N TRP A 48 1.21 -16.14 12.19
CA TRP A 48 0.13 -16.97 12.72
C TRP A 48 -1.25 -16.35 12.58
N GLY A 49 -1.37 -15.02 12.61
CA GLY A 49 -2.63 -14.33 12.31
C GLY A 49 -3.13 -14.57 10.89
N TYR A 50 -2.24 -15.00 9.98
CA TYR A 50 -2.61 -15.35 8.60
C TYR A 50 -2.64 -16.85 8.35
N LEU A 51 -1.70 -17.59 8.92
CA LEU A 51 -1.53 -19.02 8.67
C LEU A 51 -2.55 -19.87 9.42
N HIS A 52 -2.88 -19.53 10.68
CA HIS A 52 -3.87 -20.28 11.45
C HIS A 52 -5.25 -20.32 10.76
N PRO A 53 -5.84 -19.18 10.31
CA PRO A 53 -7.11 -19.21 9.60
C PRO A 53 -7.07 -20.08 8.33
N ALA A 54 -5.94 -20.06 7.60
CA ALA A 54 -5.76 -20.85 6.39
C ALA A 54 -5.71 -22.36 6.69
N LEU A 55 -4.93 -22.77 7.69
CA LEU A 55 -4.80 -24.18 8.10
C LEU A 55 -6.09 -24.71 8.73
N ALA A 56 -6.79 -23.91 9.54
CA ALA A 56 -8.08 -24.27 10.10
C ALA A 56 -9.12 -24.52 8.99
N TRP A 57 -9.11 -23.69 7.94
CA TRP A 57 -10.00 -23.88 6.80
C TRP A 57 -9.68 -25.15 6.01
N LEU A 58 -8.40 -25.47 5.81
CA LEU A 58 -7.98 -26.73 5.18
C LEU A 58 -8.26 -27.97 6.05
N GLY A 59 -8.14 -27.84 7.36
CA GLY A 59 -8.31 -28.90 8.35
C GLY A 59 -9.76 -29.15 8.78
N SER A 60 -10.75 -28.76 7.98
CA SER A 60 -12.20 -28.92 8.24
C SER A 60 -12.79 -28.19 9.46
N ALA A 61 -11.97 -27.47 10.24
CA ALA A 61 -12.43 -26.69 11.39
C ALA A 61 -13.17 -25.38 11.02
N GLY A 62 -13.27 -25.10 9.71
CA GLY A 62 -13.78 -23.85 9.17
C GLY A 62 -12.78 -22.71 9.27
N PHE A 63 -13.07 -21.59 8.61
CA PHE A 63 -12.22 -20.41 8.69
C PHE A 63 -12.38 -19.74 10.06
N GLN A 64 -11.27 -19.55 10.76
CA GLN A 64 -11.23 -18.89 12.06
C GLN A 64 -10.36 -17.65 11.98
N GLN A 65 -10.97 -16.47 12.05
CA GLN A 65 -10.23 -15.23 12.08
C GLN A 65 -9.29 -15.21 13.29
N THR A 66 -8.11 -14.61 13.15
CA THR A 66 -7.09 -14.60 14.21
C THR A 66 -6.31 -13.30 14.16
N GLY A 67 -6.13 -12.67 15.33
CA GLY A 67 -5.40 -11.41 15.46
C GLY A 67 -6.05 -10.25 14.70
N GLY A 68 -7.38 -10.27 14.54
CA GLY A 68 -8.13 -9.26 13.82
C GLY A 68 -7.74 -9.10 12.33
N ARG A 69 -7.03 -10.07 11.75
CA ARG A 69 -6.60 -10.02 10.34
C ARG A 69 -7.76 -10.33 9.41
N ALA A 70 -7.86 -9.62 8.29
CA ALA A 70 -8.90 -9.86 7.30
C ALA A 70 -8.71 -11.22 6.58
N TRP A 71 -9.80 -11.75 6.03
CA TRP A 71 -9.88 -13.12 5.53
C TRP A 71 -9.14 -13.37 4.21
N PHE A 72 -8.91 -12.33 3.42
CA PHE A 72 -8.56 -12.47 2.00
C PHE A 72 -7.15 -13.03 1.78
N TYR A 73 -6.13 -12.55 2.51
CA TYR A 73 -4.78 -13.14 2.41
C TYR A 73 -4.71 -14.57 2.96
N PRO A 74 -5.30 -14.91 4.12
CA PRO A 74 -5.42 -16.30 4.55
C PRO A 74 -6.11 -17.21 3.53
N ALA A 75 -7.13 -16.72 2.81
CA ALA A 75 -7.76 -17.48 1.74
C ALA A 75 -6.78 -17.75 0.57
N ILE A 76 -5.96 -16.76 0.20
CA ILE A 76 -4.87 -16.96 -0.77
C ILE A 76 -3.90 -18.04 -0.26
N LEU A 77 -3.50 -18.00 1.01
CA LEU A 77 -2.62 -19.02 1.60
C LEU A 77 -3.23 -20.42 1.54
N ALA A 78 -4.49 -20.57 1.94
CA ALA A 78 -5.19 -21.85 1.92
C ALA A 78 -5.26 -22.43 0.50
N LEU A 79 -5.64 -21.61 -0.49
CA LEU A 79 -5.68 -22.02 -1.89
C LEU A 79 -4.30 -22.40 -2.42
N THR A 80 -3.26 -21.66 -2.02
CA THR A 80 -1.87 -21.90 -2.46
C THR A 80 -1.34 -23.22 -1.91
N ILE A 81 -1.52 -23.46 -0.60
CA ILE A 81 -1.12 -24.71 0.05
C ILE A 81 -1.91 -25.89 -0.54
N LYS A 82 -3.23 -25.72 -0.75
CA LYS A 82 -4.08 -26.77 -1.34
C LYS A 82 -3.68 -27.14 -2.76
N ALA A 83 -3.39 -26.15 -3.61
CA ALA A 83 -3.00 -26.38 -5.00
C ALA A 83 -1.58 -26.94 -5.11
N GLY A 84 -0.69 -26.51 -4.20
CA GLY A 84 0.72 -26.87 -4.22
C GLY A 84 1.10 -28.13 -3.45
N ALA A 85 0.24 -28.58 -2.53
CA ALA A 85 0.47 -29.64 -1.56
C ALA A 85 1.66 -29.43 -0.59
N ASP A 86 2.31 -28.26 -0.61
CA ASP A 86 3.39 -27.92 0.32
C ASP A 86 3.40 -26.41 0.66
N PHE A 87 4.09 -26.05 1.74
CA PHE A 87 4.26 -24.65 2.18
C PHE A 87 5.17 -23.82 1.27
N SER A 88 6.04 -24.47 0.49
CA SER A 88 6.99 -23.80 -0.40
C SER A 88 6.30 -23.06 -1.54
N TRP A 89 5.09 -23.49 -1.91
CA TRP A 89 4.27 -22.79 -2.89
C TRP A 89 3.86 -21.39 -2.48
N ILE A 90 3.83 -21.06 -1.18
CA ILE A 90 3.60 -19.69 -0.71
C ILE A 90 4.70 -18.79 -1.26
N VAL A 91 5.97 -19.15 -1.07
CA VAL A 91 7.11 -18.35 -1.57
C VAL A 91 7.10 -18.30 -3.09
N ARG A 92 6.89 -19.44 -3.77
CA ARG A 92 6.87 -19.50 -5.24
C ARG A 92 5.78 -18.60 -5.84
N LEU A 93 4.57 -18.63 -5.30
CA LEU A 93 3.47 -17.78 -5.76
C LEU A 93 3.78 -16.30 -5.50
N GLN A 94 4.27 -15.95 -4.31
CA GLN A 94 4.61 -14.57 -3.98
C GLN A 94 5.71 -14.02 -4.90
N GLN A 95 6.77 -14.80 -5.14
CA GLN A 95 7.83 -14.44 -6.10
C GLN A 95 7.30 -14.31 -7.53
N PHE A 96 6.45 -15.23 -7.98
CA PHE A 96 5.82 -15.15 -9.29
C PHE A 96 4.99 -13.87 -9.43
N LEU A 97 4.13 -13.57 -8.46
CA LEU A 97 3.29 -12.36 -8.47
C LEU A 97 4.12 -11.08 -8.41
N ALA A 98 5.21 -11.06 -7.64
CA ALA A 98 6.15 -9.94 -7.63
C ALA A 98 6.80 -9.74 -9.01
N LEU A 99 7.27 -10.79 -9.67
CA LEU A 99 7.82 -10.68 -11.03
C LEU A 99 6.74 -10.24 -12.05
N ALA A 100 5.52 -10.79 -11.95
CA ALA A 100 4.39 -10.43 -12.79
C ALA A 100 3.89 -8.99 -12.58
N ALA A 101 4.25 -8.36 -11.46
CA ALA A 101 3.94 -6.96 -11.18
C ALA A 101 4.66 -6.00 -12.15
N VAL A 102 5.84 -6.37 -12.66
CA VAL A 102 6.63 -5.52 -13.58
C VAL A 102 5.93 -5.27 -14.92
N PRO A 103 5.42 -6.29 -15.63
CA PRO A 103 4.56 -6.08 -16.79
C PRO A 103 3.37 -5.16 -16.50
N LEU A 104 2.78 -5.19 -15.30
CA LEU A 104 1.66 -4.32 -14.92
C LEU A 104 2.11 -2.86 -14.70
N LEU A 105 3.29 -2.65 -14.10
CA LEU A 105 3.90 -1.32 -14.00
C LEU A 105 4.13 -0.74 -15.41
N TRP A 106 4.73 -1.53 -16.28
CA TRP A 106 4.97 -1.16 -17.67
C TRP A 106 3.66 -0.81 -18.40
N LEU A 107 2.66 -1.69 -18.28
CA LEU A 107 1.36 -1.53 -18.91
C LEU A 107 0.64 -0.28 -18.39
N SER A 108 0.74 0.04 -17.10
CA SER A 108 0.18 1.26 -16.52
C SER A 108 0.72 2.50 -17.24
N VAL A 109 2.04 2.60 -17.41
CA VAL A 109 2.68 3.72 -18.12
C VAL A 109 2.27 3.74 -19.59
N ARG A 110 2.16 2.59 -20.25
CA ARG A 110 1.73 2.49 -21.66
C ARG A 110 0.28 2.95 -21.86
N VAL A 111 -0.61 2.52 -20.98
CA VAL A 111 -2.02 2.92 -21.00
C VAL A 111 -2.13 4.42 -20.72
N TRP A 112 -1.38 4.96 -19.75
CA TRP A 112 -1.36 6.39 -19.51
C TRP A 112 -0.82 7.20 -20.71
N LEU A 113 0.30 6.80 -21.31
CA LEU A 113 0.87 7.43 -22.51
C LEU A 113 -0.12 7.48 -23.68
N SER A 114 -1.04 6.52 -23.72
CA SER A 114 -2.06 6.44 -24.76
C SER A 114 -3.20 7.46 -24.59
N LEU A 115 -3.25 8.18 -23.46
CA LEU A 115 -4.18 9.29 -23.20
C LEU A 115 -3.77 10.58 -23.94
N TYR A 116 -2.54 10.67 -24.44
CA TYR A 116 -2.06 11.83 -25.17
C TYR A 116 -2.64 11.86 -26.60
N PRO A 117 -3.30 12.97 -27.00
CA PRO A 117 -3.76 13.14 -28.39
C PRO A 117 -2.59 13.22 -29.37
N THR A 118 -1.54 13.95 -28.98
CA THR A 118 -0.25 14.01 -29.67
C THR A 118 0.86 13.95 -28.62
N ARG A 119 1.87 13.11 -28.85
CA ARG A 119 3.01 12.95 -27.94
C ARG A 119 4.32 13.20 -28.68
N SER A 120 5.24 13.89 -28.01
CA SER A 120 6.59 14.10 -28.52
C SER A 120 7.43 12.82 -28.37
N ARG A 121 8.54 12.75 -29.10
CA ARG A 121 9.53 11.68 -28.94
C ARG A 121 10.20 11.73 -27.58
N LEU A 122 10.45 12.93 -27.03
CA LEU A 122 11.12 13.08 -25.75
C LEU A 122 10.22 12.60 -24.60
N CYS A 123 8.97 13.07 -24.52
CA CYS A 123 8.01 12.64 -23.51
C CYS A 123 7.82 11.11 -23.54
N HIS A 124 7.63 10.54 -24.74
CA HIS A 124 7.50 9.10 -24.90
C HIS A 124 8.74 8.35 -24.43
N SER A 125 9.93 8.78 -24.88
CA SER A 125 11.20 8.12 -24.54
C SER A 125 11.49 8.19 -23.04
N VAL A 126 11.25 9.34 -22.41
CA VAL A 126 11.43 9.50 -20.96
C VAL A 126 10.47 8.59 -20.20
N ALA A 127 9.19 8.56 -20.58
CA ALA A 127 8.22 7.69 -19.92
C ALA A 127 8.62 6.21 -20.01
N VAL A 128 8.99 5.70 -21.19
CA VAL A 128 9.32 4.28 -21.36
C VAL A 128 10.66 3.91 -20.74
N TYR A 129 11.70 4.75 -20.84
CA TYR A 129 12.98 4.44 -20.19
C TYR A 129 12.91 4.59 -18.68
N PHE A 130 12.18 5.59 -18.17
CA PHE A 130 12.02 5.73 -16.74
C PHE A 130 11.13 4.62 -16.16
N ALA A 131 10.11 4.14 -16.90
CA ALA A 131 9.35 2.95 -16.52
C ALA A 131 10.23 1.68 -16.45
N ALA A 132 11.11 1.50 -17.42
CA ALA A 132 12.07 0.39 -17.41
C ALA A 132 12.96 0.50 -16.17
N PHE A 133 13.50 1.70 -15.92
CA PHE A 133 14.35 1.95 -14.76
C PHE A 133 13.63 1.75 -13.41
N ALA A 134 12.39 2.22 -13.28
CA ALA A 134 11.55 1.98 -12.12
C ALA A 134 11.29 0.48 -11.88
N SER A 135 11.17 -0.31 -12.96
CA SER A 135 11.06 -1.77 -12.88
C SER A 135 12.31 -2.40 -12.26
N TRP A 136 13.51 -1.91 -12.62
CA TRP A 136 14.76 -2.38 -12.02
C TRP A 136 14.87 -2.06 -10.53
N ILE A 137 14.44 -0.86 -10.12
CA ILE A 137 14.37 -0.47 -8.70
C ILE A 137 13.43 -1.40 -7.95
N TYR A 138 12.23 -1.61 -8.46
CA TYR A 138 11.24 -2.50 -7.85
C TYR A 138 11.77 -3.94 -7.71
N LEU A 139 12.32 -4.52 -8.78
CA LEU A 139 12.80 -5.90 -8.78
C LEU A 139 13.99 -6.13 -7.85
N SER A 140 14.80 -5.08 -7.63
CA SER A 140 15.97 -5.11 -6.76
C SER A 140 15.67 -4.65 -5.34
N ASN A 141 14.43 -4.27 -5.03
CA ASN A 141 14.04 -3.83 -3.70
C ASN A 141 14.10 -5.00 -2.72
N THR A 142 15.07 -4.92 -1.80
CA THR A 142 15.35 -6.00 -0.85
C THR A 142 14.23 -6.18 0.17
N THR A 143 13.50 -5.12 0.49
CA THR A 143 12.33 -5.20 1.38
C THR A 143 11.18 -5.95 0.71
N GLN A 144 10.95 -5.71 -0.58
CA GLN A 144 9.97 -6.47 -1.36
C GLN A 144 10.36 -7.96 -1.45
N ILE A 145 11.62 -8.25 -1.79
CA ILE A 145 12.13 -9.64 -1.84
C ILE A 145 11.96 -10.32 -0.46
N ARG A 146 12.20 -9.61 0.63
CA ARG A 146 11.97 -10.14 1.98
C ARG A 146 10.50 -10.49 2.20
N PHE A 147 9.57 -9.63 1.81
CA PHE A 147 8.15 -9.90 1.96
C PHE A 147 7.70 -11.11 1.14
N GLU A 148 8.30 -11.35 -0.02
CA GLU A 148 8.05 -12.56 -0.83
C GLU A 148 8.47 -13.86 -0.13
N LEU A 149 9.42 -13.79 0.81
CA LEU A 149 9.84 -14.94 1.60
C LEU A 149 9.02 -15.13 2.87
N THR A 150 8.27 -14.12 3.32
CA THR A 150 7.53 -14.18 4.60
C THR A 150 6.05 -14.48 4.39
N ILE A 151 5.39 -15.04 5.42
CA ILE A 151 3.93 -15.21 5.43
C ILE A 151 3.28 -13.88 5.83
N GLN A 152 3.20 -12.95 4.88
CA GLN A 152 2.57 -11.64 5.04
C GLN A 152 1.94 -11.14 3.71
N PRO A 153 0.82 -10.38 3.75
CA PRO A 153 0.11 -9.90 2.55
C PRO A 153 0.97 -9.03 1.62
N GLU A 154 2.02 -8.40 2.14
CA GLU A 154 2.98 -7.60 1.39
C GLU A 154 3.67 -8.39 0.26
N GLY A 155 3.79 -9.72 0.41
CA GLY A 155 4.37 -10.60 -0.61
C GLY A 155 3.57 -10.63 -1.91
N VAL A 156 2.25 -10.35 -1.86
CA VAL A 156 1.38 -10.31 -3.04
C VAL A 156 0.85 -8.90 -3.36
N LEU A 157 0.96 -7.97 -2.42
CA LEU A 157 0.33 -6.65 -2.49
C LEU A 157 0.67 -5.85 -3.75
N ALA A 158 1.95 -5.83 -4.15
CA ALA A 158 2.41 -5.05 -5.29
C ALA A 158 1.71 -5.44 -6.60
N PHE A 159 1.44 -6.73 -6.80
CA PHE A 159 0.70 -7.22 -7.96
C PHE A 159 -0.72 -6.64 -8.01
N PHE A 160 -1.45 -6.70 -6.89
CA PHE A 160 -2.81 -6.16 -6.81
C PHE A 160 -2.83 -4.65 -7.00
N VAL A 161 -1.91 -3.91 -6.38
CA VAL A 161 -1.79 -2.45 -6.53
C VAL A 161 -1.53 -2.06 -7.98
N LEU A 162 -0.61 -2.73 -8.66
CA LEU A 162 -0.30 -2.41 -10.06
C LEU A 162 -1.41 -2.87 -11.02
N ALA A 163 -2.08 -3.99 -10.75
CA ALA A 163 -3.27 -4.41 -11.50
C ALA A 163 -4.41 -3.38 -11.36
N TYR A 164 -4.61 -2.87 -10.15
CA TYR A 164 -5.57 -1.78 -9.89
C TYR A 164 -5.24 -0.55 -10.75
N LEU A 165 -3.97 -0.09 -10.76
CA LEU A 165 -3.57 1.09 -11.54
C LEU A 165 -3.77 0.89 -13.05
N VAL A 166 -3.45 -0.30 -13.58
CA VAL A 166 -3.75 -0.65 -14.98
C VAL A 166 -5.25 -0.51 -15.24
N CYS A 167 -6.08 -1.12 -14.40
CA CYS A 167 -7.55 -1.06 -14.54
C CYS A 167 -8.06 0.38 -14.43
N ALA A 168 -7.58 1.18 -13.49
CA ALA A 168 -7.99 2.57 -13.32
C ALA A 168 -7.67 3.42 -14.55
N LEU A 169 -6.44 3.32 -15.07
CA LEU A 169 -6.01 4.05 -16.27
C LEU A 169 -6.71 3.54 -17.54
N ALA A 170 -6.91 2.22 -17.66
CA ALA A 170 -7.59 1.63 -18.80
C ALA A 170 -9.08 1.97 -18.80
N TYR A 171 -9.72 2.02 -17.63
CA TYR A 171 -11.06 2.55 -17.48
C TYR A 171 -11.13 4.02 -17.87
N PHE A 172 -10.17 4.83 -17.42
CA PHE A 172 -10.10 6.25 -17.78
C PHE A 172 -10.07 6.45 -19.30
N ARG A 173 -9.21 5.69 -20.01
CA ARG A 173 -9.15 5.67 -21.48
C ARG A 173 -10.44 5.15 -22.11
N ALA A 174 -10.99 4.03 -21.61
CA ALA A 174 -12.19 3.42 -22.15
C ALA A 174 -13.41 4.34 -22.03
N ARG A 175 -13.50 5.07 -20.91
CA ARG A 175 -14.64 5.91 -20.56
C ARG A 175 -14.61 7.28 -21.20
N TRP A 176 -13.47 7.97 -21.26
CA TRP A 176 -13.40 9.37 -21.73
C TRP A 176 -12.67 9.59 -23.05
N PHE A 177 -11.91 8.60 -23.54
CA PHE A 177 -11.20 8.73 -24.81
C PHE A 177 -11.81 7.89 -25.93
N SER A 178 -12.01 6.59 -25.69
CA SER A 178 -12.37 5.63 -26.74
C SER A 178 -13.85 5.21 -26.74
N LEU A 179 -14.59 5.48 -25.67
CA LEU A 179 -16.02 5.12 -25.50
C LEU A 179 -16.33 3.62 -25.71
N HIS A 180 -15.37 2.73 -25.45
CA HIS A 180 -15.53 1.29 -25.60
C HIS A 180 -16.24 0.68 -24.39
N THR A 181 -17.53 0.38 -24.53
CA THR A 181 -18.39 -0.13 -23.44
C THR A 181 -17.81 -1.35 -22.72
N ARG A 182 -17.43 -2.41 -23.46
CA ARG A 182 -16.93 -3.66 -22.83
C ARG A 182 -15.69 -3.41 -21.98
N SER A 183 -14.71 -2.68 -22.52
CA SER A 183 -13.49 -2.33 -21.80
C SER A 183 -13.77 -1.45 -20.59
N ALA A 184 -14.68 -0.48 -20.71
CA ALA A 184 -15.04 0.38 -19.59
C ALA A 184 -15.74 -0.40 -18.47
N VAL A 185 -16.63 -1.34 -18.79
CA VAL A 185 -17.27 -2.22 -17.80
C VAL A 185 -16.23 -3.08 -17.10
N LEU A 186 -15.38 -3.77 -17.85
CA LEU A 186 -14.36 -4.65 -17.28
C LEU A 186 -13.35 -3.90 -16.42
N PHE A 187 -12.75 -2.84 -16.95
CA PHE A 187 -11.69 -2.10 -16.24
C PHE A 187 -12.23 -1.18 -15.15
N GLY A 188 -13.42 -0.59 -15.32
CA GLY A 188 -14.05 0.21 -14.28
C GLY A 188 -14.42 -0.64 -13.08
N SER A 189 -15.10 -1.77 -13.31
CA SER A 189 -15.41 -2.73 -12.25
C SER A 189 -14.14 -3.30 -11.62
N GLY A 190 -13.19 -3.70 -12.46
CA GLY A 190 -11.88 -4.21 -12.03
C GLY A 190 -11.12 -3.24 -11.15
N SER A 191 -11.12 -1.94 -11.46
CA SER A 191 -10.43 -0.92 -10.65
C SER A 191 -11.00 -0.85 -9.23
N PHE A 192 -12.32 -0.83 -9.08
CA PHE A 192 -12.96 -0.74 -7.77
C PHE A 192 -12.82 -2.03 -6.97
N VAL A 193 -13.09 -3.18 -7.61
CA VAL A 193 -12.96 -4.51 -6.98
C VAL A 193 -11.53 -4.79 -6.54
N LEU A 194 -10.53 -4.47 -7.37
CA LEU A 194 -9.13 -4.61 -6.99
C LEU A 194 -8.75 -3.65 -5.87
N SER A 195 -9.22 -2.39 -5.91
CA SER A 195 -8.99 -1.43 -4.82
C SER A 195 -9.56 -1.91 -3.49
N TYR A 196 -10.75 -2.52 -3.50
CA TYR A 196 -11.34 -3.14 -2.31
C TYR A 196 -10.59 -4.41 -1.89
N SER A 197 -10.15 -5.23 -2.85
CA SER A 197 -9.32 -6.41 -2.55
C SER A 197 -8.00 -6.02 -1.89
N ILE A 198 -7.38 -4.92 -2.32
CA ILE A 198 -6.18 -4.36 -1.68
C ILE A 198 -6.49 -3.92 -0.25
N LEU A 199 -7.66 -3.31 0.00
CA LEU A 199 -8.09 -2.96 1.36
C LEU A 199 -8.22 -4.21 2.25
N LEU A 200 -8.75 -5.32 1.71
CA LEU A 200 -8.82 -6.60 2.42
C LEU A 200 -7.43 -7.23 2.65
N LEU A 201 -6.47 -7.06 1.74
CA LEU A 201 -5.09 -7.50 1.96
C LEU A 201 -4.38 -6.63 3.02
N LYS A 202 -4.60 -5.32 2.93
CA LYS A 202 -3.84 -4.30 3.64
C LYS A 202 -4.76 -3.14 4.01
N PRO A 203 -5.23 -3.07 5.28
CA PRO A 203 -6.13 -2.01 5.75
C PRO A 203 -5.57 -0.58 5.60
N SER A 204 -4.26 -0.41 5.45
CA SER A 204 -3.67 0.91 5.15
C SER A 204 -4.08 1.47 3.78
N TRP A 205 -4.78 0.70 2.94
CA TRP A 205 -5.40 1.17 1.70
C TRP A 205 -6.76 1.89 1.91
N GLY A 206 -7.16 2.16 3.16
CA GLY A 206 -8.44 2.80 3.54
C GLY A 206 -8.89 3.94 2.62
N PHE A 207 -8.26 5.12 2.71
CA PHE A 207 -8.60 6.26 1.87
C PHE A 207 -8.18 6.10 0.41
N ALA A 208 -7.28 5.16 0.07
CA ALA A 208 -6.92 4.88 -1.32
C ALA A 208 -8.06 4.21 -2.12
N ILE A 209 -9.14 3.78 -1.46
CA ILE A 209 -10.37 3.37 -2.16
C ILE A 209 -11.15 4.55 -2.74
N LEU A 210 -11.01 5.75 -2.18
CA LEU A 210 -11.77 6.93 -2.57
C LEU A 210 -11.47 7.37 -4.02
N PRO A 211 -10.20 7.43 -4.48
CA PRO A 211 -9.91 7.70 -5.89
C PRO A 211 -10.62 6.74 -6.86
N SER A 212 -10.65 5.44 -6.54
CA SER A 212 -11.35 4.42 -7.33
C SER A 212 -12.86 4.65 -7.35
N PHE A 213 -13.44 4.94 -6.18
CA PHE A 213 -14.85 5.27 -6.05
C PHE A 213 -15.22 6.51 -6.88
N ILE A 214 -14.50 7.61 -6.67
CA ILE A 214 -14.71 8.89 -7.36
C ILE A 214 -14.57 8.70 -8.86
N LEU A 215 -13.56 7.95 -9.30
CA LEU A 215 -13.33 7.65 -10.72
C LEU A 215 -14.52 6.91 -11.34
N VAL A 216 -14.99 5.84 -10.71
CA VAL A 216 -16.11 5.03 -11.22
C VAL A 216 -17.42 5.83 -11.16
N ALA A 217 -17.67 6.56 -10.08
CA ALA A 217 -18.83 7.44 -9.92
C ALA A 217 -18.83 8.59 -10.95
N ALA A 218 -17.69 9.23 -11.20
CA ALA A 218 -17.56 10.26 -12.23
C ALA A 218 -17.91 9.72 -13.63
N GLY A 219 -17.62 8.44 -13.89
CA GLY A 219 -17.98 7.78 -15.15
C GLY A 219 -19.49 7.66 -15.39
N VAL A 220 -20.33 7.80 -14.35
CA VAL A 220 -21.79 7.87 -14.51
C VAL A 220 -22.22 9.13 -15.25
N PHE A 221 -21.42 10.20 -15.17
CA PHE A 221 -21.70 11.48 -15.81
C PHE A 221 -21.06 11.57 -17.20
N GLY A 222 -21.61 12.43 -18.05
CA GLY A 222 -21.12 12.64 -19.41
C GLY A 222 -21.80 11.78 -20.49
N SER A 223 -21.30 11.89 -21.72
CA SER A 223 -21.87 11.23 -22.89
C SER A 223 -21.58 9.72 -22.94
N GLY A 224 -22.39 8.98 -23.69
CA GLY A 224 -22.26 7.54 -23.89
C GLY A 224 -23.54 6.75 -23.59
N SER A 225 -23.52 5.46 -23.92
CA SER A 225 -24.65 4.56 -23.66
C SER A 225 -24.91 4.38 -22.15
N ARG A 226 -26.13 3.97 -21.77
CA ARG A 226 -26.44 3.63 -20.36
C ARG A 226 -25.52 2.55 -19.82
N ALA A 227 -25.20 1.55 -20.64
CA ALA A 227 -24.25 0.49 -20.26
C ALA A 227 -22.85 1.05 -19.96
N LEU A 228 -22.33 1.96 -20.78
CA LEU A 228 -21.02 2.59 -20.54
C LEU A 228 -20.97 3.35 -19.20
N ARG A 229 -22.09 3.96 -18.81
CA ARG A 229 -22.22 4.83 -17.63
C ARG A 229 -22.48 4.06 -16.34
N PHE A 230 -23.41 3.10 -16.36
CA PHE A 230 -23.94 2.47 -15.15
C PHE A 230 -23.44 1.04 -14.92
N ALA A 231 -23.12 0.28 -15.98
CA ALA A 231 -22.70 -1.11 -15.79
C ALA A 231 -21.36 -1.28 -15.04
N PRO A 232 -20.35 -0.38 -15.16
CA PRO A 232 -19.15 -0.48 -14.33
C PRO A 232 -19.46 -0.36 -12.83
N VAL A 233 -20.33 0.59 -12.45
CA VAL A 233 -20.74 0.79 -11.05
C VAL A 233 -21.56 -0.40 -10.55
N ALA A 234 -22.53 -0.86 -11.33
CA ALA A 234 -23.41 -1.95 -10.96
C ALA A 234 -22.63 -3.27 -10.76
N LEU A 235 -21.74 -3.61 -11.70
CA LEU A 235 -20.92 -4.81 -11.60
C LEU A 235 -19.89 -4.70 -10.46
N ALA A 236 -19.26 -3.53 -10.28
CA ALA A 236 -18.39 -3.27 -9.13
C ALA A 236 -19.13 -3.48 -7.80
N GLY A 237 -20.34 -2.92 -7.69
CA GLY A 237 -21.18 -3.02 -6.50
C GLY A 237 -21.56 -4.46 -6.22
N LEU A 238 -22.01 -5.21 -7.23
CA LEU A 238 -22.40 -6.63 -7.10
C LEU A 238 -21.23 -7.49 -6.61
N VAL A 239 -20.05 -7.37 -7.25
CA VAL A 239 -18.88 -8.17 -6.88
C VAL A 239 -18.35 -7.79 -5.50
N THR A 240 -18.33 -6.49 -5.18
CA THR A 240 -17.89 -6.01 -3.86
C THR A 240 -18.85 -6.46 -2.76
N ALA A 241 -20.15 -6.42 -2.99
CA ALA A 241 -21.15 -6.96 -2.07
C ALA A 241 -20.97 -8.47 -1.85
N GLY A 242 -20.66 -9.21 -2.92
CA GLY A 242 -20.30 -10.63 -2.83
C GLY A 242 -19.05 -10.87 -1.96
N LEU A 243 -17.98 -10.10 -2.16
CA LEU A 243 -16.76 -10.19 -1.36
C LEU A 243 -16.98 -9.82 0.12
N LEU A 244 -17.83 -8.81 0.38
CA LEU A 244 -18.21 -8.41 1.73
C LEU A 244 -19.07 -9.48 2.43
N ALA A 245 -19.97 -10.13 1.69
CA ALA A 245 -20.82 -11.19 2.21
C ALA A 245 -20.10 -12.55 2.33
N ALA A 246 -19.01 -12.75 1.61
CA ALA A 246 -18.30 -14.04 1.54
C ALA A 246 -17.94 -14.62 2.92
N PRO A 247 -17.43 -13.85 3.89
CA PRO A 247 -17.17 -14.38 5.23
C PRO A 247 -18.39 -15.00 5.90
N ASN A 248 -19.53 -14.31 5.84
CA ASN A 248 -20.77 -14.80 6.44
C ASN A 248 -21.31 -16.02 5.69
N LEU A 249 -21.30 -15.97 4.35
CA LEU A 249 -21.77 -17.07 3.49
C LEU A 249 -20.93 -18.34 3.64
N LEU A 250 -19.64 -18.20 3.95
CA LEU A 250 -18.71 -19.31 4.15
C LEU A 250 -18.58 -19.72 5.63
N GLY A 251 -19.37 -19.13 6.53
CA GLY A 251 -19.40 -19.49 7.95
C GLY A 251 -18.12 -19.13 8.71
N PHE A 252 -17.46 -18.03 8.35
CA PHE A 252 -16.22 -17.60 8.99
C PHE A 252 -16.50 -17.16 10.43
N LYS A 253 -15.70 -17.68 11.37
CA LYS A 253 -15.78 -17.30 12.79
C LYS A 253 -14.89 -16.09 13.04
N THR A 254 -15.48 -14.98 13.49
CA THR A 254 -14.75 -13.76 13.86
C THR A 254 -14.11 -13.90 15.23
N ASP A 255 -12.90 -13.39 15.41
CA ASP A 255 -12.24 -13.29 16.72
C ASP A 255 -12.52 -11.94 17.39
N LEU A 256 -12.28 -11.86 18.70
CA LEU A 256 -12.40 -10.60 19.43
C LEU A 256 -11.47 -9.50 18.84
N GLY A 257 -10.28 -9.91 18.41
CA GLY A 257 -9.30 -9.03 17.78
C GLY A 257 -9.85 -8.28 16.55
N SER A 258 -10.84 -8.85 15.83
CA SER A 258 -11.46 -8.18 14.69
C SER A 258 -12.21 -6.91 15.07
N ARG A 259 -12.62 -6.77 16.33
CA ARG A 259 -13.38 -5.62 16.86
C ARG A 259 -12.51 -4.66 17.65
N THR A 260 -11.50 -5.16 18.36
CA THR A 260 -10.66 -4.37 19.27
C THR A 260 -9.41 -3.78 18.61
N PHE A 261 -8.93 -4.35 17.50
CA PHE A 261 -7.64 -3.94 16.90
C PHE A 261 -7.60 -2.46 16.51
N LEU A 262 -8.61 -1.97 15.77
CA LEU A 262 -8.66 -0.57 15.32
C LEU A 262 -8.76 0.42 16.50
N PRO A 263 -9.73 0.31 17.43
CA PRO A 263 -9.83 1.27 18.53
C PRO A 263 -8.56 1.29 19.40
N PHE A 264 -7.95 0.13 19.67
CA PHE A 264 -6.71 0.06 20.45
C PHE A 264 -5.54 0.71 19.71
N THR A 265 -5.45 0.51 18.39
CA THR A 265 -4.44 1.16 17.55
C THR A 265 -4.62 2.68 17.57
N LEU A 266 -5.86 3.17 17.43
CA LEU A 266 -6.16 4.61 17.43
C LEU A 266 -5.76 5.26 18.76
N VAL A 267 -6.10 4.66 19.89
CA VAL A 267 -5.70 5.19 21.20
C VAL A 267 -4.19 5.15 21.37
N SER A 268 -3.54 4.03 21.03
CA SER A 268 -2.09 3.88 21.23
C SER A 268 -1.27 4.84 20.37
N ILE A 269 -1.65 5.02 19.11
CA ILE A 269 -0.95 5.90 18.15
C ILE A 269 -1.16 7.37 18.49
N HIS A 270 -2.35 7.73 19.01
CA HIS A 270 -2.70 9.12 19.35
C HIS A 270 -2.66 9.40 20.86
N ALA A 271 -2.00 8.54 21.65
CA ALA A 271 -1.96 8.62 23.10
C ALA A 271 -1.50 10.01 23.61
N ALA A 272 -0.48 10.58 22.95
CA ALA A 272 0.01 11.92 23.30
C ALA A 272 -1.06 13.01 23.09
N GLN A 273 -1.79 12.98 21.97
CA GLN A 273 -2.85 13.94 21.68
C GLN A 273 -4.03 13.78 22.63
N ILE A 274 -4.41 12.53 22.92
CA ILE A 274 -5.53 12.20 23.82
C ILE A 274 -5.23 12.69 25.25
N VAL A 275 -4.05 12.36 25.78
CA VAL A 275 -3.63 12.77 27.12
C VAL A 275 -3.49 14.29 27.24
N GLU A 276 -2.92 14.95 26.22
CA GLU A 276 -2.80 16.41 26.20
C GLU A 276 -4.18 17.10 26.18
N ASN A 277 -5.11 16.60 25.37
CA ASN A 277 -6.48 17.12 25.32
C ASN A 277 -7.22 16.93 26.66
N ALA A 278 -7.10 15.74 27.28
CA ALA A 278 -7.73 15.46 28.57
C ALA A 278 -7.20 16.39 29.68
N ALA A 279 -5.88 16.63 29.74
CA ALA A 279 -5.28 17.54 30.70
C ALA A 279 -5.76 18.99 30.53
N LYS A 280 -5.86 19.48 29.29
CA LYS A 280 -6.40 20.82 29.01
C LYS A 280 -7.87 20.93 29.42
N HIS A 281 -8.67 19.92 29.11
CA HIS A 281 -10.09 19.89 29.46
C HIS A 281 -10.32 19.98 30.97
N GLN A 282 -9.53 19.25 31.77
CA GLN A 282 -9.56 19.33 33.23
C GLN A 282 -9.14 20.70 33.77
N SER A 283 -8.12 21.32 33.16
CA SER A 283 -7.63 22.63 33.62
C SER A 283 -8.56 23.80 33.27
N GLU A 284 -9.31 23.70 32.17
CA GLU A 284 -10.14 24.81 31.66
C GLU A 284 -11.60 24.74 32.17
N ASN A 285 -12.00 23.67 32.86
CA ASN A 285 -13.38 23.46 33.36
C ASN A 285 -14.47 23.63 32.29
N ARG A 286 -14.14 23.33 31.01
CA ARG A 286 -14.99 23.59 29.85
C ARG A 286 -15.82 22.36 29.46
N GLY A 287 -16.93 22.06 30.14
CA GLY A 287 -17.95 21.13 29.64
C GLY A 287 -18.41 20.05 30.62
N HIS A 288 -19.13 19.04 30.11
CA HIS A 288 -19.61 17.89 30.87
C HIS A 288 -18.46 17.26 31.67
N ALA A 289 -18.66 17.09 32.99
CA ALA A 289 -17.70 16.41 33.84
C ALA A 289 -17.42 15.01 33.27
N LEU A 290 -16.14 14.69 33.08
CA LEU A 290 -15.70 13.34 32.75
C LEU A 290 -16.20 12.40 33.86
N ASP A 291 -16.70 11.22 33.47
CA ASP A 291 -17.01 10.22 34.48
C ASP A 291 -15.71 9.71 35.14
N GLU A 292 -15.86 9.06 36.30
CA GLU A 292 -14.72 8.55 37.08
C GLU A 292 -13.89 7.50 36.31
N SER A 293 -14.54 6.69 35.48
CA SER A 293 -13.90 5.66 34.65
C SER A 293 -13.09 6.27 33.50
N GLU A 294 -13.63 7.30 32.83
CA GLU A 294 -12.94 8.09 31.80
C GLU A 294 -11.75 8.83 32.39
N LEU A 295 -11.90 9.42 33.58
CA LEU A 295 -10.80 10.09 34.28
C LEU A 295 -9.67 9.09 34.57
N LYS A 296 -10.01 7.92 35.11
CA LYS A 296 -9.05 6.87 35.41
C LYS A 296 -8.36 6.35 34.14
N PHE A 297 -9.12 6.16 33.06
CA PHE A 297 -8.58 5.78 31.75
C PHE A 297 -7.52 6.75 31.26
N TYR A 298 -7.78 8.07 31.32
CA TYR A 298 -6.80 9.07 30.90
C TYR A 298 -5.56 9.10 31.80
N GLN A 299 -5.71 8.89 33.11
CA GLN A 299 -4.60 8.84 34.06
C GLN A 299 -3.69 7.63 33.78
N GLU A 300 -4.27 6.45 33.61
CA GLU A 300 -3.49 5.25 33.30
C GLU A 300 -2.88 5.30 31.90
N LEU A 301 -3.59 5.86 30.91
CA LEU A 301 -3.03 6.09 29.58
C LEU A 301 -1.85 7.07 29.62
N ALA A 302 -1.90 8.11 30.46
CA ALA A 302 -0.79 9.03 30.67
C ALA A 302 0.43 8.32 31.28
N GLN A 303 0.20 7.39 32.22
CA GLN A 303 1.26 6.57 32.80
C GLN A 303 1.87 5.61 31.74
N ALA A 304 1.03 4.93 30.97
CA ALA A 304 1.46 4.07 29.88
C ALA A 304 2.27 4.83 28.82
N LEU A 305 1.86 6.06 28.48
CA LEU A 305 2.58 6.94 27.58
C LEU A 305 3.95 7.35 28.13
N ASN A 306 4.04 7.72 29.41
CA ASN A 306 5.32 8.08 30.03
C ASN A 306 6.31 6.93 30.04
N ASP A 307 5.82 5.71 30.21
CA ASP A 307 6.62 4.52 30.09
C ASP A 307 7.04 4.22 28.65
N ALA A 308 6.12 4.36 27.69
CA ALA A 308 6.41 4.20 26.27
C ALA A 308 7.44 5.20 25.73
N ARG A 309 7.61 6.36 26.38
CA ARG A 309 8.67 7.34 26.08
C ARG A 309 10.06 6.88 26.52
N LYS A 310 10.15 6.01 27.53
CA LYS A 310 11.44 5.47 28.04
C LYS A 310 11.95 4.32 27.19
N ALA A 311 11.08 3.70 26.40
CA ALA A 311 11.42 2.60 25.52
C ALA A 311 12.19 3.06 24.27
N PRO A 312 12.96 2.17 23.62
CA PRO A 312 13.64 2.48 22.36
C PRO A 312 12.67 3.01 21.29
N LEU A 313 12.90 4.24 20.83
CA LEU A 313 12.03 4.93 19.88
C LEU A 313 12.07 4.31 18.48
N LYS A 314 11.10 3.44 18.18
CA LYS A 314 10.86 2.93 16.82
C LYS A 314 10.09 3.94 15.95
N CYS A 315 9.15 4.67 16.56
CA CYS A 315 8.36 5.72 15.93
C CYS A 315 8.88 7.10 16.39
N LYS A 316 9.98 7.56 15.78
CA LYS A 316 10.66 8.81 16.15
C LYS A 316 9.75 10.03 16.00
N THR A 317 8.89 10.04 14.99
CA THR A 317 7.96 11.14 14.68
C THR A 317 6.89 11.30 15.76
N LEU A 318 6.49 10.19 16.40
CA LEU A 318 5.56 10.21 17.54
C LEU A 318 6.25 10.59 18.85
N GLY A 319 7.54 10.28 19.00
CA GLY A 319 8.32 10.56 20.21
C GLY A 319 8.09 9.56 21.35
N PHE A 320 7.43 8.43 21.08
CA PHE A 320 7.24 7.31 22.01
C PHE A 320 7.01 5.99 21.24
N ALA A 321 7.04 4.84 21.92
CA ALA A 321 6.78 3.53 21.33
C ALA A 321 5.31 3.10 21.49
N PRO A 322 4.43 3.26 20.47
CA PRO A 322 3.00 2.93 20.59
C PRO A 322 2.75 1.43 20.80
N ASP A 323 3.61 0.57 20.26
CA ASP A 323 3.53 -0.89 20.43
C ASP A 323 3.66 -1.32 21.90
N ASP A 324 4.33 -0.53 22.74
CA ASP A 324 4.46 -0.86 24.17
C ASP A 324 3.16 -0.63 24.94
N ILE A 325 2.37 0.35 24.52
CA ILE A 325 1.01 0.56 25.02
C ILE A 325 0.11 -0.58 24.55
N MET A 326 0.17 -0.91 23.26
CA MET A 326 -0.75 -1.86 22.64
C MET A 326 -0.46 -3.33 22.96
N TYR A 327 0.80 -3.76 22.91
CA TYR A 327 1.18 -5.18 22.93
C TYR A 327 2.09 -5.55 24.10
N THR A 328 3.15 -4.78 24.36
CA THR A 328 4.19 -5.21 25.32
C THR A 328 3.68 -5.20 26.76
N LYS A 329 2.97 -4.15 27.16
CA LYS A 329 2.47 -3.99 28.53
C LYS A 329 1.00 -4.37 28.71
N ASP A 330 0.31 -4.68 27.61
CA ASP A 330 -1.12 -5.02 27.56
C ASP A 330 -1.98 -4.03 28.38
N PHE A 331 -1.85 -2.74 28.07
CA PHE A 331 -2.57 -1.67 28.76
C PHE A 331 -4.08 -1.93 28.75
N PHE A 332 -4.63 -2.26 27.57
CA PHE A 332 -6.07 -2.44 27.41
C PHE A 332 -6.59 -3.66 28.18
N GLY A 333 -5.91 -4.81 28.12
CA GLY A 333 -6.33 -6.01 28.85
C GLY A 333 -6.30 -5.80 30.36
N LYS A 334 -5.28 -5.12 30.89
CA LYS A 334 -5.18 -4.78 32.32
C LYS A 334 -6.27 -3.81 32.75
N PHE A 335 -6.44 -2.70 32.02
CA PHE A 335 -7.47 -1.71 32.32
C PHE A 335 -8.87 -2.35 32.29
N GLN A 336 -9.14 -3.19 31.30
CA GLN A 336 -10.40 -3.93 31.19
C GLN A 336 -10.67 -4.79 32.41
N ALA A 337 -9.67 -5.58 32.83
CA ALA A 337 -9.79 -6.48 33.97
C ALA A 337 -9.98 -5.72 35.29
N GLU A 338 -9.26 -4.62 35.48
CA GLU A 338 -9.31 -3.78 36.68
C GLU A 338 -10.61 -2.98 36.79
N GLN A 339 -11.17 -2.55 35.67
CA GLN A 339 -12.43 -1.78 35.62
C GLN A 339 -13.66 -2.66 35.38
N HIS A 340 -13.49 -3.97 35.31
CA HIS A 340 -14.56 -4.94 35.02
C HIS A 340 -15.39 -4.58 33.77
N LEU A 341 -14.72 -4.02 32.75
CA LEU A 341 -15.39 -3.56 31.52
C LEU A 341 -15.64 -4.72 30.56
N THR A 342 -16.81 -4.70 29.92
CA THR A 342 -17.05 -5.52 28.73
C THR A 342 -16.22 -5.02 27.56
N ASP A 343 -15.97 -5.89 26.57
CA ASP A 343 -15.25 -5.51 25.34
C ASP A 343 -15.92 -4.32 24.64
N THR A 344 -17.26 -4.31 24.62
CA THR A 344 -18.07 -3.26 23.99
C THR A 344 -17.86 -1.92 24.69
N GLU A 345 -17.87 -1.89 26.02
CA GLU A 345 -17.64 -0.67 26.81
C GLU A 345 -16.22 -0.13 26.58
N LEU A 346 -15.20 -1.00 26.60
CA LEU A 346 -13.83 -0.59 26.34
C LEU A 346 -13.64 -0.06 24.90
N ILE A 347 -14.26 -0.69 23.91
CA ILE A 347 -14.26 -0.20 22.52
C ILE A 347 -14.91 1.18 22.44
N HIS A 348 -16.07 1.37 23.08
CA HIS A 348 -16.75 2.66 23.13
C HIS A 348 -15.88 3.73 23.79
N LEU A 349 -15.25 3.43 24.92
CA LEU A 349 -14.33 4.33 25.61
C LEU A 349 -13.15 4.74 24.72
N CYS A 350 -12.54 3.80 24.01
CA CYS A 350 -11.45 4.07 23.08
C CYS A 350 -11.87 4.99 21.93
N TYR A 351 -13.01 4.71 21.29
CA TYR A 351 -13.53 5.57 20.22
C TYR A 351 -13.97 6.93 20.74
N ALA A 352 -14.60 6.99 21.90
CA ALA A 352 -15.00 8.24 22.55
C ALA A 352 -13.78 9.12 22.82
N ALA A 353 -12.71 8.57 23.43
CA ALA A 353 -11.47 9.30 23.67
C ALA A 353 -10.83 9.84 22.39
N TYR A 354 -10.76 9.02 21.34
CA TYR A 354 -10.20 9.42 20.05
C TYR A 354 -11.04 10.50 19.34
N LEU A 355 -12.36 10.30 19.24
CA LEU A 355 -13.26 11.24 18.57
C LEU A 355 -13.42 12.55 19.35
N ARG A 356 -13.48 12.49 20.68
CA ARG A 356 -13.49 13.67 21.56
C ARG A 356 -12.25 14.54 21.31
N THR A 357 -11.08 13.92 21.19
CA THR A 357 -9.83 14.64 20.87
C THR A 357 -9.90 15.31 19.50
N TRP A 358 -10.46 14.65 18.49
CA TRP A 358 -10.70 15.27 17.18
C TRP A 358 -11.62 16.49 17.23
N LEU A 359 -12.70 16.41 18.03
CA LEU A 359 -13.69 17.49 18.14
C LEU A 359 -13.18 18.67 18.98
N GLN A 360 -12.45 18.39 20.07
CA GLN A 360 -12.01 19.41 21.03
C GLN A 360 -10.64 20.00 20.68
N ALA A 361 -9.74 19.21 20.08
CA ALA A 361 -8.39 19.63 19.73
C ALA A 361 -7.96 19.16 18.32
N PRO A 362 -8.70 19.54 17.25
CA PRO A 362 -8.37 19.12 15.88
C PRO A 362 -6.97 19.55 15.44
N SER A 363 -6.46 20.67 15.95
CA SER A 363 -5.11 21.15 15.64
C SER A 363 -4.00 20.19 16.10
N LEU A 364 -4.17 19.50 17.24
CA LEU A 364 -3.20 18.50 17.73
C LEU A 364 -3.17 17.28 16.80
N MET A 365 -4.35 16.81 16.37
CA MET A 365 -4.49 15.69 15.44
C MET A 365 -3.89 16.03 14.07
N LEU A 366 -4.21 17.22 13.54
CA LEU A 366 -3.66 17.70 12.28
C LEU A 366 -2.14 17.92 12.34
N ALA A 367 -1.62 18.40 13.47
CA ALA A 367 -0.17 18.55 13.66
C ALA A 367 0.54 17.18 13.63
N LYS A 368 -0.03 16.14 14.27
CA LYS A 368 0.49 14.77 14.20
C LYS A 368 0.47 14.26 12.76
N ILE A 369 -0.67 14.38 12.06
CA ILE A 369 -0.81 13.96 10.67
C ILE A 369 0.18 14.71 9.77
N GLY A 370 0.37 16.02 9.97
CA GLY A 370 1.31 16.84 9.24
C GLY A 370 2.76 16.37 9.40
N LYS A 371 3.16 15.98 10.61
CA LYS A 371 4.49 15.38 10.86
C LYS A 371 4.68 14.06 10.09
N GLU A 372 3.66 13.20 10.09
CA GLU A 372 3.67 11.94 9.35
C GLU A 372 3.72 12.17 7.82
N ILE A 373 2.94 13.13 7.29
CA ILE A 373 3.07 13.58 5.90
C ILE A 373 4.48 14.08 5.62
N GLY A 374 5.10 14.78 6.56
CA GLY A 374 6.50 15.20 6.49
C GLY A 374 7.47 14.03 6.29
N VAL A 375 7.25 12.89 6.95
CA VAL A 375 8.05 11.68 6.73
C VAL A 375 7.92 11.21 5.28
N PHE A 376 6.71 11.10 4.75
CA PHE A 376 6.48 10.74 3.35
C PHE A 376 7.14 11.72 2.37
N LEU A 377 6.99 13.02 2.59
CA LEU A 377 7.55 14.06 1.73
C LEU A 377 9.08 14.19 1.87
N SER A 378 9.66 13.72 2.98
CA SER A 378 11.12 13.59 3.08
C SER A 378 11.66 12.44 2.23
N ALA A 379 10.76 11.52 1.83
CA ALA A 379 11.01 10.32 1.02
C ALA A 379 12.33 9.64 1.42
N PRO A 380 12.37 8.98 2.58
CA PRO A 380 13.62 8.39 3.03
C PRO A 380 14.07 7.37 2.00
N SER A 381 15.36 7.40 1.67
CA SER A 381 15.92 6.52 0.64
C SER A 381 15.64 5.03 0.85
N THR A 382 15.29 4.64 2.08
CA THR A 382 14.88 3.28 2.45
C THR A 382 13.63 2.80 1.70
N ASP A 383 12.73 3.70 1.30
CA ASP A 383 11.47 3.40 0.59
C ASP A 383 11.71 2.77 -0.78
N PHE A 384 12.83 3.14 -1.39
CA PHE A 384 13.31 2.64 -2.68
C PHE A 384 14.57 1.78 -2.52
N SER A 385 15.07 1.61 -1.30
CA SER A 385 16.38 1.02 -1.07
C SER A 385 16.40 -0.49 -1.29
N ALA A 386 17.45 -0.87 -2.01
CA ALA A 386 18.11 -2.14 -1.87
C ALA A 386 19.18 -1.96 -0.78
N HIS A 387 18.98 -2.53 0.41
CA HIS A 387 20.06 -2.69 1.38
C HIS A 387 20.40 -4.17 1.44
N SER A 388 21.67 -4.53 1.21
CA SER A 388 22.11 -5.91 1.40
C SER A 388 21.77 -6.32 2.83
N PHE A 389 20.96 -7.36 2.97
CA PHE A 389 20.68 -7.93 4.26
C PHE A 389 21.24 -9.34 4.30
N LYS A 390 22.02 -9.60 5.35
CA LYS A 390 22.38 -10.95 5.77
C LYS A 390 21.36 -11.44 6.77
N LYS A 391 21.27 -12.76 6.95
CA LYS A 391 20.57 -13.47 8.04
C LYS A 391 20.43 -12.61 9.31
N GLN A 392 21.54 -12.14 9.86
CA GLN A 392 21.58 -11.38 11.12
C GLN A 392 20.77 -10.07 11.09
N ARG A 393 20.75 -9.32 9.98
CA ARG A 393 19.97 -8.06 9.87
C ARG A 393 18.48 -8.32 9.58
N ALA A 394 18.14 -9.38 8.85
CA ALA A 394 16.75 -9.81 8.65
C ALA A 394 16.15 -10.33 9.96
N LEU A 395 16.93 -11.11 10.70
CA LEU A 395 16.59 -11.59 12.03
C LEU A 395 16.62 -10.48 13.07
N GLU A 396 17.53 -9.51 13.02
CA GLU A 396 17.50 -8.32 13.88
C GLU A 396 16.31 -7.43 13.55
N THR A 397 15.88 -7.34 12.29
CA THR A 397 14.69 -6.56 11.93
C THR A 397 13.40 -7.29 12.34
N ALA A 398 13.38 -8.62 12.31
CA ALA A 398 12.30 -9.43 12.88
C ALA A 398 12.31 -9.41 14.42
N ALA A 399 13.50 -9.53 15.04
CA ALA A 399 13.73 -9.44 16.48
C ALA A 399 13.54 -8.02 17.03
N ARG A 400 13.67 -6.97 16.19
CA ARG A 400 13.27 -5.59 16.50
C ARG A 400 11.77 -5.49 16.78
N PHE A 401 10.95 -6.48 16.38
CA PHE A 401 9.53 -6.61 16.74
C PHE A 401 9.27 -7.77 17.74
N SER A 402 10.34 -8.32 18.35
CA SER A 402 10.40 -9.43 19.31
C SER A 402 10.23 -10.87 18.76
N LEU A 403 10.90 -11.78 19.49
CA LEU A 403 11.23 -13.20 19.26
C LEU A 403 12.41 -13.48 18.30
N SER A 404 13.45 -14.14 18.84
CA SER A 404 14.52 -14.77 18.07
C SER A 404 13.92 -15.85 17.14
N PRO A 405 14.63 -16.31 16.09
CA PRO A 405 14.16 -17.43 15.27
C PRO A 405 13.80 -18.66 16.10
N GLU A 406 14.56 -18.90 17.17
CA GLU A 406 14.34 -19.97 18.14
C GLU A 406 12.99 -19.81 18.83
N ASN A 407 12.63 -18.60 19.24
CA ASN A 407 11.34 -18.32 19.85
C ASN A 407 10.17 -18.44 18.86
N LEU A 408 10.37 -18.02 17.60
CA LEU A 408 9.36 -18.20 16.54
C LEU A 408 9.15 -19.69 16.23
N LEU A 409 10.23 -20.47 16.17
CA LEU A 409 10.18 -21.93 16.04
C LEU A 409 9.53 -22.59 17.26
N ALA A 410 9.86 -22.16 18.48
CA ALA A 410 9.26 -22.67 19.70
C ALA A 410 7.75 -22.40 19.73
N GLN A 411 7.32 -21.20 19.35
CA GLN A 411 5.91 -20.84 19.22
C GLN A 411 5.20 -21.65 18.12
N ALA A 412 5.90 -21.99 17.05
CA ALA A 412 5.34 -22.85 16.01
C ALA A 412 5.24 -24.32 16.47
N ARG A 413 6.24 -24.81 17.21
CA ARG A 413 6.28 -26.17 17.77
C ARG A 413 5.24 -26.37 18.87
N SER A 414 4.89 -25.35 19.66
CA SER A 414 3.86 -25.45 20.69
C SER A 414 2.43 -25.63 20.16
N ARG A 415 2.23 -25.68 18.85
CA ARG A 415 0.93 -25.94 18.21
C ARG A 415 0.69 -27.44 18.05
N GLU A 416 0.47 -28.14 19.16
CA GLU A 416 0.30 -29.59 19.22
C GLU A 416 -0.80 -30.13 18.30
N TYR A 417 -1.88 -29.37 18.10
CA TYR A 417 -2.98 -29.75 17.20
C TYR A 417 -2.56 -29.91 15.73
N LEU A 418 -1.39 -29.40 15.33
CA LEU A 418 -0.83 -29.54 13.98
C LEU A 418 0.16 -30.70 13.85
N TRP A 419 0.52 -31.39 14.94
CA TRP A 419 1.58 -32.43 14.91
C TRP A 419 1.18 -33.67 14.10
N ASN A 420 -0.11 -33.92 13.94
CA ASN A 420 -0.61 -35.00 13.09
C ASN A 420 -0.52 -34.67 11.58
N GLN A 421 -0.07 -33.47 11.21
CA GLN A 421 0.05 -33.04 9.83
C GLN A 421 1.50 -33.17 9.35
N SER A 422 1.81 -34.24 8.62
CA SER A 422 3.17 -34.51 8.10
C SER A 422 3.76 -33.35 7.28
N GLY A 423 2.94 -32.68 6.47
CA GLY A 423 3.36 -31.51 5.70
C GLY A 423 3.76 -30.30 6.57
N TYR A 424 3.17 -30.16 7.75
CA TYR A 424 3.54 -29.12 8.71
C TYR A 424 4.86 -29.44 9.42
N LEU A 425 5.07 -30.70 9.83
CA LEU A 425 6.34 -31.13 10.42
C LEU A 425 7.50 -30.98 9.43
N ALA A 426 7.31 -31.42 8.18
CA ALA A 426 8.29 -31.22 7.11
C ALA A 426 8.59 -29.73 6.84
N TYR A 427 7.58 -28.86 6.97
CA TYR A 427 7.78 -27.41 6.90
C TYR A 427 8.65 -26.90 8.07
N LEU A 428 8.38 -27.32 9.30
CA LEU A 428 9.17 -26.89 10.47
C LEU A 428 10.64 -27.34 10.39
N GLU A 429 10.90 -28.58 9.97
CA GLU A 429 12.26 -29.08 9.76
C GLU A 429 13.01 -28.28 8.70
N ASN A 430 12.34 -27.99 7.57
CA ASN A 430 12.90 -27.16 6.50
C ASN A 430 13.16 -25.72 6.97
N LEU A 431 12.24 -25.15 7.73
CA LEU A 431 12.39 -23.80 8.27
C LEU A 431 13.56 -23.71 9.26
N GLU A 432 13.71 -24.70 10.14
CA GLU A 432 14.85 -24.79 11.06
C GLU A 432 16.18 -24.93 10.32
N ARG A 433 16.22 -25.73 9.24
CA ARG A 433 17.39 -25.80 8.36
C ARG A 433 17.71 -24.42 7.75
N VAL A 434 16.72 -23.73 7.21
CA VAL A 434 16.88 -22.37 6.65
C VAL A 434 17.38 -21.38 7.71
N TYR A 435 16.86 -21.45 8.94
CA TYR A 435 17.34 -20.62 10.05
C TYR A 435 18.74 -21.00 10.52
N ARG A 436 19.22 -22.23 10.34
CA ARG A 436 20.61 -22.61 10.62
C ARG A 436 21.55 -22.14 9.52
N GLU A 437 21.30 -22.53 8.28
CA GLU A 437 22.14 -22.26 7.10
C GLU A 437 22.18 -20.77 6.73
N GLY A 438 21.06 -20.06 6.92
CA GLY A 438 20.93 -18.65 6.59
C GLY A 438 20.73 -18.38 5.11
N TRP A 439 20.46 -17.11 4.79
CA TRP A 439 20.35 -16.63 3.41
C TRP A 439 20.85 -15.19 3.33
N GLN A 440 21.14 -14.75 2.10
CA GLN A 440 21.60 -13.39 1.81
C GLN A 440 20.94 -12.90 0.53
N VAL A 441 20.45 -11.67 0.57
CA VAL A 441 20.01 -10.96 -0.64
C VAL A 441 21.02 -9.87 -0.93
N ASN A 442 21.63 -9.94 -2.12
CA ASN A 442 22.66 -9.01 -2.53
C ASN A 442 22.02 -7.77 -3.15
N CYS A 443 22.27 -6.62 -2.53
CA CYS A 443 21.93 -5.34 -3.12
C CYS A 443 22.88 -5.03 -4.28
N VAL A 444 22.32 -4.39 -5.30
CA VAL A 444 23.07 -3.72 -6.36
C VAL A 444 23.42 -2.29 -5.89
N ASN A 445 24.68 -2.08 -5.49
CA ASN A 445 25.13 -0.83 -4.85
C ASN A 445 24.81 0.44 -5.66
N TRP A 446 24.89 0.41 -6.99
CA TRP A 446 24.59 1.59 -7.80
C TRP A 446 23.10 1.96 -7.79
N LEU A 447 22.19 0.97 -7.75
CA LEU A 447 20.74 1.20 -7.65
C LEU A 447 20.37 1.91 -6.36
N ARG A 448 21.11 1.66 -5.26
CA ARG A 448 20.94 2.38 -3.98
C ARG A 448 21.18 3.89 -4.14
N TYR A 449 22.22 4.30 -4.86
CA TYR A 449 22.49 5.73 -5.06
C TYR A 449 21.39 6.39 -5.88
N VAL A 450 20.89 5.69 -6.92
CA VAL A 450 19.81 6.25 -7.73
C VAL A 450 18.49 6.31 -6.95
N ALA A 451 18.19 5.30 -6.13
CA ALA A 451 17.06 5.32 -5.21
C ALA A 451 17.10 6.54 -4.29
N VAL A 452 18.27 6.90 -3.73
CA VAL A 452 18.45 8.11 -2.92
C VAL A 452 18.13 9.38 -3.73
N VAL A 453 18.62 9.48 -4.97
CA VAL A 453 18.36 10.63 -5.83
C VAL A 453 16.87 10.75 -6.16
N ILE A 454 16.22 9.65 -6.53
CA ILE A 454 14.78 9.62 -6.81
C ILE A 454 13.98 10.05 -5.59
N ALA A 455 14.33 9.56 -4.41
CA ALA A 455 13.65 9.91 -3.18
C ALA A 455 13.78 11.42 -2.89
N LYS A 456 14.98 12.00 -3.04
CA LYS A 456 15.17 13.45 -2.88
C LYS A 456 14.37 14.27 -3.89
N LEU A 457 14.23 13.79 -5.13
CA LEU A 457 13.50 14.49 -6.19
C LEU A 457 12.00 14.23 -6.16
N SER A 458 11.51 13.19 -5.47
CA SER A 458 10.12 12.76 -5.57
C SER A 458 9.14 13.84 -5.14
N SER A 459 9.45 14.55 -4.06
CA SER A 459 8.58 15.59 -3.52
C SER A 459 8.58 16.85 -4.38
N LEU A 460 9.73 17.18 -4.97
CA LEU A 460 9.84 18.27 -5.94
C LEU A 460 9.01 17.96 -7.20
N ILE A 461 9.13 16.75 -7.74
CA ILE A 461 8.35 16.31 -8.91
C ILE A 461 6.84 16.39 -8.62
N GLN A 462 6.41 15.91 -7.44
CA GLN A 462 5.01 15.97 -7.02
C GLN A 462 4.52 17.42 -6.89
N LEU A 463 5.30 18.30 -6.25
CA LEU A 463 4.94 19.71 -6.06
C LEU A 463 4.80 20.44 -7.41
N ILE A 464 5.79 20.29 -8.30
CA ILE A 464 5.76 20.91 -9.63
C ILE A 464 4.59 20.35 -10.44
N PHE A 465 4.30 19.05 -10.33
CA PHE A 465 3.12 18.47 -10.97
C PHE A 465 1.82 19.11 -10.47
N LEU A 466 1.61 19.21 -9.16
CA LEU A 466 0.41 19.83 -8.59
C LEU A 466 0.27 21.28 -9.04
N ALA A 467 1.35 22.06 -9.05
CA ALA A 467 1.35 23.42 -9.57
C ALA A 467 1.01 23.47 -11.08
N SER A 468 1.51 22.51 -11.86
CA SER A 468 1.24 22.43 -13.30
C SER A 468 -0.23 22.13 -13.62
N LEU A 469 -0.98 21.47 -12.71
CA LEU A 469 -2.41 21.24 -12.90
C LEU A 469 -3.17 22.56 -13.00
N ALA A 470 -2.89 23.53 -12.12
CA ALA A 470 -3.52 24.84 -12.18
C ALA A 470 -3.29 25.51 -13.55
N VAL A 471 -2.07 25.46 -14.07
CA VAL A 471 -1.72 26.02 -15.38
C VAL A 471 -2.45 25.29 -16.52
N VAL A 472 -2.49 23.96 -16.49
CA VAL A 472 -3.09 23.11 -17.54
C VAL A 472 -4.61 23.27 -17.61
N PHE A 473 -5.27 23.42 -16.46
CA PHE A 473 -6.72 23.60 -16.42
C PHE A 473 -7.13 25.04 -16.73
N SER A 474 -6.36 26.04 -16.29
CA SER A 474 -6.67 27.45 -16.52
C SER A 474 -6.42 27.92 -17.96
N LEU A 475 -5.44 27.36 -18.67
CA LEU A 475 -5.06 27.86 -20.01
C LEU A 475 -5.51 26.91 -21.13
N THR A 476 -6.27 27.44 -22.09
CA THR A 476 -6.81 26.70 -23.24
C THR A 476 -5.72 26.04 -24.10
N LYS A 477 -4.53 26.65 -24.20
CA LYS A 477 -3.38 26.13 -24.95
C LYS A 477 -2.90 24.75 -24.48
N PHE A 478 -3.17 24.41 -23.22
CA PHE A 478 -2.83 23.12 -22.60
C PHE A 478 -4.02 22.15 -22.56
N SER A 479 -5.16 22.47 -23.19
CA SER A 479 -6.32 21.58 -23.21
C SER A 479 -6.04 20.13 -23.65
N PRO A 480 -5.11 19.83 -24.58
CA PRO A 480 -4.79 18.45 -24.94
C PRO A 480 -4.12 17.64 -23.81
N LEU A 481 -3.59 18.31 -22.78
CA LEU A 481 -2.92 17.69 -21.65
C LEU A 481 -3.86 17.41 -20.48
N ARG A 482 -5.09 17.94 -20.48
CA ARG A 482 -6.05 17.80 -19.37
C ARG A 482 -6.38 16.33 -19.09
N LEU A 483 -6.60 15.52 -20.13
CA LEU A 483 -6.92 14.11 -19.96
C LEU A 483 -5.73 13.29 -19.40
N PRO A 484 -4.51 13.37 -19.97
CA PRO A 484 -3.32 12.81 -19.32
C PRO A 484 -3.09 13.30 -17.89
N ALA A 485 -3.37 14.57 -17.60
CA ALA A 485 -3.23 15.15 -16.26
C ALA A 485 -4.17 14.48 -15.26
N LEU A 486 -5.45 14.30 -15.61
CA LEU A 486 -6.40 13.57 -14.76
C LEU A 486 -5.99 12.12 -14.55
N GLY A 487 -5.51 11.44 -15.59
CA GLY A 487 -4.98 10.08 -15.47
C GLY A 487 -3.79 10.01 -14.49
N ALA A 488 -2.89 10.99 -14.55
CA ALA A 488 -1.79 11.13 -13.61
C ALA A 488 -2.28 11.41 -12.17
N THR A 489 -3.29 12.28 -12.02
CA THR A 489 -3.93 12.58 -10.74
C THR A 489 -4.52 11.34 -10.08
N VAL A 490 -5.17 10.45 -10.83
CA VAL A 490 -5.70 9.18 -10.30
C VAL A 490 -4.59 8.30 -9.70
N VAL A 491 -3.45 8.18 -10.39
CA VAL A 491 -2.32 7.37 -9.92
C VAL A 491 -1.75 7.93 -8.62
N ILE A 492 -1.47 9.23 -8.57
CA ILE A 492 -0.89 9.85 -7.38
C ILE A 492 -1.88 9.94 -6.23
N ALA A 493 -3.19 10.11 -6.50
CA ALA A 493 -4.23 10.12 -5.47
C ALA A 493 -4.32 8.79 -4.71
N ALA A 494 -4.08 7.65 -5.37
CA ALA A 494 -4.02 6.35 -4.69
C ALA A 494 -2.86 6.28 -3.68
N VAL A 495 -1.70 6.84 -4.03
CA VAL A 495 -0.53 6.92 -3.13
C VAL A 495 -0.84 7.80 -1.93
N TYR A 496 -1.37 9.01 -2.16
CA TYR A 496 -1.76 9.91 -1.08
C TYR A 496 -2.89 9.35 -0.21
N GLY A 497 -3.85 8.61 -0.77
CA GLY A 497 -4.88 7.93 0.01
C GLY A 497 -4.30 6.87 0.95
N ASN A 498 -3.34 6.08 0.47
CA ASN A 498 -2.67 5.07 1.32
C ASN A 498 -1.89 5.76 2.44
N MET A 499 -1.08 6.75 2.08
CA MET A 499 -0.28 7.55 2.99
C MET A 499 -1.16 8.23 4.06
N LEU A 500 -2.24 8.90 3.67
CA LEU A 500 -3.17 9.57 4.59
C LEU A 500 -3.80 8.57 5.56
N THR A 501 -4.14 7.37 5.11
CA THR A 501 -4.69 6.32 5.99
C THR A 501 -3.67 5.95 7.06
N VAL A 502 -2.41 5.76 6.68
CA VAL A 502 -1.34 5.47 7.62
C VAL A 502 -1.11 6.65 8.57
N ALA A 503 -1.12 7.90 8.12
CA ALA A 503 -0.94 9.04 9.02
C ALA A 503 -2.10 9.21 10.01
N VAL A 504 -3.33 8.88 9.61
CA VAL A 504 -4.51 8.95 10.48
C VAL A 504 -4.56 7.77 11.45
N VAL A 505 -4.25 6.55 11.03
CA VAL A 505 -4.46 5.35 11.85
C VAL A 505 -3.17 4.85 12.51
N HIS A 506 -2.01 5.09 11.90
CA HIS A 506 -0.72 4.51 12.30
C HIS A 506 0.44 5.51 12.16
N SER A 507 1.64 5.06 11.76
CA SER A 507 2.83 5.88 11.60
C SER A 507 3.65 5.41 10.40
N LEU A 508 4.18 6.37 9.65
CA LEU A 508 5.02 6.19 8.48
C LEU A 508 6.49 5.94 8.82
N ASP A 509 6.88 6.10 10.08
CA ASP A 509 8.22 5.70 10.53
C ASP A 509 8.50 4.20 10.30
N LEU A 510 7.44 3.38 10.25
CA LEU A 510 7.53 1.95 10.02
C LEU A 510 7.62 1.62 8.53
N ASP A 511 8.75 1.04 8.11
CA ASP A 511 9.06 0.64 6.72
C ASP A 511 7.97 -0.22 6.05
N ARG A 512 7.27 -1.03 6.84
CA ARG A 512 6.19 -1.91 6.39
C ARG A 512 5.03 -1.15 5.75
N TYR A 513 4.70 0.03 6.27
CA TYR A 513 3.65 0.87 5.69
C TYR A 513 4.15 1.63 4.47
N ARG A 514 5.42 2.01 4.44
CA ARG A 514 6.04 2.70 3.30
C ARG A 514 6.15 1.81 2.06
N THR A 515 6.54 0.55 2.26
CA THR A 515 6.61 -0.45 1.18
C THR A 515 5.25 -0.69 0.51
N SER A 516 4.14 -0.42 1.19
CA SER A 516 2.79 -0.68 0.67
C SER A 516 2.41 0.24 -0.49
N TYR A 517 2.92 1.48 -0.52
CA TYR A 517 2.66 2.42 -1.61
C TYR A 517 3.82 2.53 -2.61
N THR A 518 5.02 2.02 -2.31
CA THR A 518 6.20 2.13 -3.20
C THR A 518 5.93 1.73 -4.66
N PRO A 519 5.25 0.61 -4.98
CA PRO A 519 4.98 0.24 -6.38
C PRO A 519 4.15 1.28 -7.13
N ALA A 520 3.11 1.83 -6.47
CA ALA A 520 2.28 2.89 -7.03
C ALA A 520 3.04 4.21 -7.16
N LEU A 521 3.88 4.55 -6.16
CA LEU A 521 4.72 5.75 -6.19
C LEU A 521 5.73 5.71 -7.35
N LEU A 522 6.32 4.55 -7.64
CA LEU A 522 7.20 4.39 -8.80
C LEU A 522 6.47 4.69 -10.12
N VAL A 523 5.25 4.17 -10.30
CA VAL A 523 4.41 4.48 -11.47
C VAL A 523 4.10 5.97 -11.52
N ALA A 524 3.71 6.55 -10.37
CA ALA A 524 3.41 7.97 -10.26
C ALA A 524 4.62 8.79 -10.73
N LEU A 525 5.81 8.59 -10.17
CA LEU A 525 7.00 9.38 -10.52
C LEU A 525 7.35 9.33 -12.01
N VAL A 526 7.18 8.17 -12.66
CA VAL A 526 7.36 8.04 -14.12
C VAL A 526 6.34 8.91 -14.86
N VAL A 527 5.06 8.76 -14.52
CA VAL A 527 3.95 9.48 -15.13
C VAL A 527 4.05 10.99 -14.91
N LEU A 528 4.33 11.44 -13.68
CA LEU A 528 4.46 12.85 -13.33
C LEU A 528 5.64 13.49 -14.07
N THR A 529 6.80 12.81 -14.12
CA THR A 529 7.98 13.34 -14.81
C THR A 529 7.75 13.48 -16.31
N ALA A 530 7.21 12.46 -16.95
CA ALA A 530 6.90 12.52 -18.38
C ALA A 530 5.82 13.58 -18.69
N PHE A 531 4.83 13.75 -17.80
CA PHE A 531 3.82 14.79 -17.91
C PHE A 531 4.42 16.18 -17.88
N LEU A 532 5.31 16.46 -16.92
CA LEU A 532 5.98 17.75 -16.80
C LEU A 532 6.81 18.10 -18.05
N ILE A 533 7.47 17.11 -18.65
CA ILE A 533 8.19 17.30 -19.92
C ILE A 533 7.22 17.68 -21.04
N ALA A 534 6.07 17.02 -21.13
CA ALA A 534 5.05 17.36 -22.13
C ALA A 534 4.50 18.78 -21.94
N VAL A 535 4.32 19.23 -20.69
CA VAL A 535 3.93 20.62 -20.37
C VAL A 535 5.00 21.60 -20.85
N LEU A 536 6.28 21.34 -20.57
CA LEU A 536 7.40 22.19 -20.99
C LEU A 536 7.54 22.28 -22.51
N GLU A 537 7.44 21.17 -23.23
CA GLU A 537 7.49 21.16 -24.70
C GLU A 537 6.32 21.94 -25.30
N ARG A 538 5.12 21.77 -24.75
CA ARG A 538 3.94 22.52 -25.19
C ARG A 538 4.11 24.01 -24.96
N ALA A 539 4.65 24.42 -23.81
CA ALA A 539 4.94 25.82 -23.52
C ALA A 539 5.92 26.44 -24.52
N ARG A 540 6.98 25.72 -24.91
CA ARG A 540 7.96 26.17 -25.92
C ARG A 540 7.35 26.33 -27.31
N THR A 541 6.59 25.33 -27.77
CA THR A 541 5.98 25.37 -29.11
C THR A 541 4.97 26.50 -29.28
N SER A 542 4.27 26.91 -28.21
CA SER A 542 3.31 28.02 -28.26
C SER A 542 3.98 29.40 -28.22
N GLY A 543 5.16 29.55 -27.61
CA GLY A 543 5.88 30.84 -27.58
C GLY A 543 6.47 31.24 -28.93
N ASN A 544 6.80 30.27 -29.79
CA ASN A 544 7.35 30.54 -31.12
C ASN A 544 6.27 30.90 -32.17
N ALA A 545 5.01 30.54 -31.93
CA ALA A 545 3.91 30.89 -32.83
C ALA A 545 3.51 32.36 -32.71
N SER A 546 3.63 32.97 -31.53
CA SER A 546 3.27 34.38 -31.30
C SER A 546 4.29 35.40 -31.83
N VAL A 547 5.48 34.98 -32.28
CA VAL A 547 6.52 35.87 -32.83
C VAL A 547 6.38 36.03 -34.36
N LEU A 548 5.66 35.15 -35.04
CA LEU A 548 5.50 35.15 -36.50
C LEU A 548 4.20 35.82 -36.99
N ASP A 549 3.31 36.21 -36.08
CA ASP A 549 2.03 36.88 -36.38
C ASP A 549 2.07 38.41 -36.11
N GLN A 550 3.24 39.05 -36.10
CA GLN A 550 3.29 40.51 -36.21
C GLN A 550 3.16 40.90 -37.68
N PRO A 551 2.07 41.56 -38.10
CA PRO A 551 1.97 42.10 -39.45
C PRO A 551 3.06 43.16 -39.61
N ARG A 552 3.90 43.00 -40.64
CA ARG A 552 4.76 44.07 -41.16
C ARG A 552 3.93 45.10 -41.89
#